data_AF-A0A0A8JK27-F1
#
_entry.id   AF-A0A0A8JK27-F1
#
_cell.length_a   1.000
_cell.length_b   1.000
_cell.length_c   1.000
_cell.angle_alpha   90.00
_cell.angle_beta   90.00
_cell.angle_gamma   90.00
#
_symmetry.space_group_name_H-M   'P 1'
#
loop_
_entity.id
_entity.type
_entity.pdbx_description
1 polymer ?
#
loop_
_entity_poly.entity_id
_entity_poly.type
_entity_poly.pdbx_seq_one_letter_code
_entity_poly.pdbx_strand_id
1 'polypeptide(L)' 'MEAKLQMLNAVKVVGITVLAIGISIFLYGFFVSDYSSITGIGIGTVMGAIFIFLMGVFFVATEEMHEKVNENLRSLQ' A
#
# COMPACT_ATOMS: atom_id res chain seq x y z
N MET A 1 17.76 -9.48 4.15
CA MET A 1 16.61 -10.19 4.79
C MET A 1 15.81 -9.40 5.85
N GLU A 2 16.39 -8.91 6.96
CA GLU A 2 15.59 -8.26 8.03
C GLU A 2 14.91 -6.95 7.60
N ALA A 3 15.62 -6.09 6.87
CA ALA A 3 15.08 -4.83 6.36
C ALA A 3 13.89 -5.03 5.41
N LYS A 4 14.00 -5.97 4.46
CA LYS A 4 12.91 -6.36 3.55
C LYS A 4 11.66 -6.84 4.28
N LEU A 5 11.84 -7.67 5.30
CA LEU A 5 10.72 -8.24 6.07
C LEU A 5 10.06 -7.16 6.93
N GLN A 6 10.85 -6.23 7.50
CA GLN A 6 10.34 -5.04 8.17
C GLN A 6 9.60 -4.10 7.20
N MET A 7 10.14 -3.85 6.01
CA MET A 7 9.54 -2.96 5.03
C MET A 7 8.23 -3.52 4.48
N LEU A 8 8.20 -4.82 4.18
CA LEU A 8 6.97 -5.52 3.79
C LEU A 8 5.92 -5.48 4.91
N ASN A 9 6.30 -5.68 6.16
CA ASN A 9 5.37 -5.64 7.27
C ASN A 9 4.84 -4.22 7.52
N ALA A 10 5.70 -3.20 7.41
CA ALA A 10 5.31 -1.80 7.51
C ALA A 10 4.32 -1.40 6.40
N VAL A 11 4.63 -1.75 5.15
CA VAL A 11 3.73 -1.52 4.00
C VAL A 11 2.40 -2.24 4.19
N LYS A 12 2.43 -3.48 4.69
CA LYS A 12 1.22 -4.26 4.96
C LYS A 12 0.34 -3.62 6.03
N VAL A 13 0.94 -3.20 7.15
CA VAL A 13 0.22 -2.55 8.25
C VAL A 13 -0.35 -1.21 7.80
N VAL A 14 0.44 -0.35 7.17
CA VAL A 14 0.00 0.97 6.70
C VAL A 14 -1.04 0.84 5.59
N GLY A 15 -0.86 -0.08 4.66
CA GLY A 15 -1.81 -0.33 3.59
C GLY A 15 -3.17 -0.80 4.10
N ILE A 16 -3.19 -1.76 5.04
CA ILE A 16 -4.43 -2.28 5.61
C ILE A 16 -5.16 -1.21 6.43
N THR A 17 -4.45 -0.40 7.22
CA THR A 17 -5.10 0.65 8.03
C THR A 17 -5.72 1.75 7.16
N VAL A 18 -5.00 2.24 6.15
CA VAL A 18 -5.51 3.27 5.23
C VAL A 18 -6.68 2.73 4.42
N LEU A 19 -6.61 1.47 3.95
CA LEU A 19 -7.71 0.83 3.23
C LEU A 19 -8.96 0.66 4.12
N ALA A 20 -8.78 0.22 5.37
CA ALA A 20 -9.89 0.06 6.32
C ALA A 20 -10.58 1.39 6.63
N ILE A 21 -9.80 2.46 6.80
CA ILE A 21 -10.33 3.83 6.99
C ILE A 21 -11.09 4.28 5.74
N GLY A 22 -10.51 4.09 4.54
CA GLY A 22 -11.16 4.44 3.28
C GLY A 22 -12.49 3.71 3.05
N ILE A 23 -12.53 2.40 3.33
CA ILE A 23 -13.76 1.59 3.26
C ILE A 23 -14.79 2.09 4.28
N SER A 24 -14.37 2.43 5.50
CA SER A 24 -15.26 2.94 6.54
C SER A 24 -15.88 4.29 6.15
N ILE A 25 -15.08 5.21 5.60
CA ILE A 25 -15.56 6.52 5.10
C ILE A 25 -16.48 6.33 3.89
N PHE A 26 -16.14 5.40 2.98
CA PHE A 26 -16.96 5.08 1.82
C PHE A 26 -18.32 4.50 2.22
N LEU A 27 -18.35 3.55 3.15
CA LEU A 27 -19.60 2.98 3.70
C LEU A 27 -20.42 4.07 4.39
N TYR A 28 -19.79 4.92 5.19
CA TYR A 28 -20.49 6.02 5.86
C TYR A 28 -21.11 7.01 4.85
N GLY A 29 -20.37 7.43 3.83
CA GLY A 29 -20.88 8.31 2.77
C GLY A 29 -21.97 7.67 1.91
N PHE A 30 -21.88 6.37 1.64
CA PHE A 30 -22.85 5.65 0.81
C PHE A 30 -24.20 5.47 1.52
N PHE A 31 -24.18 5.03 2.79
CA PHE A 31 -25.40 4.79 3.57
C PHE A 31 -26.06 6.09 4.07
N VAL A 32 -25.28 7.16 4.29
CA VAL A 32 -25.79 8.49 4.63
C VAL A 32 -25.93 9.30 3.34
N SER A 33 -26.91 8.93 2.51
CA SER A 33 -27.08 9.40 1.13
C SER A 33 -27.30 10.91 0.94
N ASP A 34 -27.43 11.68 2.03
CA ASP A 34 -27.50 13.15 2.00
C ASP A 34 -26.17 13.84 1.69
N TYR A 35 -25.03 13.13 1.75
CA TYR A 35 -23.70 13.71 1.53
C TYR A 35 -22.97 13.13 0.31
N SER A 36 -23.47 13.45 -0.89
CA SER A 36 -22.82 13.10 -2.17
C SER A 36 -21.31 13.45 -2.21
N SER A 37 -20.91 14.55 -1.58
CA SER A 37 -19.50 14.95 -1.46
C SER A 37 -18.66 13.99 -0.60
N ILE A 38 -19.24 13.39 0.44
CA ILE A 38 -18.53 12.44 1.33
C ILE A 38 -18.28 11.12 0.59
N THR A 39 -19.22 10.67 -0.25
CA THR A 39 -19.02 9.50 -1.12
C THR A 39 -17.84 9.71 -2.07
N GLY A 40 -17.70 10.91 -2.65
CA GLY A 40 -16.55 11.27 -3.48
C GLY A 40 -15.22 11.22 -2.71
N ILE A 41 -15.20 11.69 -1.46
CA ILE A 41 -14.03 11.58 -0.57
C ILE A 41 -13.71 10.11 -0.25
N GLY A 42 -14.74 9.29 -0.02
CA GLY A 42 -14.60 7.85 0.17
C GLY A 42 -13.94 7.16 -1.03
N ILE A 43 -14.43 7.45 -2.25
CA ILE A 43 -13.84 6.90 -3.50
C ILE A 43 -12.39 7.36 -3.65
N GLY A 44 -12.10 8.64 -3.43
CA GLY A 44 -10.74 9.18 -3.50
C GLY A 44 -9.78 8.55 -2.47
N THR A 45 -10.27 8.31 -1.27
CA THR A 45 -9.49 7.66 -0.19
C THR A 45 -9.21 6.20 -0.52
N VAL A 46 -10.18 5.46 -1.08
CA VAL A 46 -9.98 4.07 -1.53
C VAL A 46 -9.01 4.01 -2.72
N MET A 47 -9.16 4.87 -3.74
CA MET A 47 -8.22 4.97 -4.87
C MET A 47 -6.80 5.33 -4.39
N GLY A 48 -6.67 6.28 -3.47
CA GLY A 48 -5.39 6.66 -2.87
C GLY A 48 -4.76 5.53 -2.04
N ALA A 49 -5.57 4.81 -1.26
CA ALA A 49 -5.12 3.65 -0.48
C ALA A 49 -4.54 2.55 -1.38
N ILE A 50 -5.21 2.26 -2.50
CA ILE A 50 -4.72 1.30 -3.51
C ILE A 50 -3.38 1.77 -4.08
N PHE A 51 -3.25 3.06 -4.39
CA PHE A 51 -2.01 3.61 -4.95
C PHE A 51 -0.83 3.51 -3.97
N ILE A 52 -1.05 3.85 -2.70
CA ILE A 52 -0.05 3.72 -1.62
C ILE A 52 0.34 2.25 -1.43
N PHE A 53 -0.64 1.35 -1.46
CA PHE A 53 -0.40 -0.08 -1.35
C PHE A 53 0.48 -0.60 -2.50
N LEU A 54 0.15 -0.25 -3.75
CA LEU A 54 0.93 -0.65 -4.93
C LEU A 54 2.36 -0.08 -4.89
N MET A 55 2.53 1.18 -4.52
CA MET A 55 3.87 1.79 -4.37
C MET A 55 4.70 1.10 -3.29
N GLY A 56 4.10 0.76 -2.15
CA GLY A 56 4.79 0.02 -1.09
C GLY A 56 5.21 -1.38 -1.54
N VAL A 57 4.35 -2.11 -2.24
CA VAL A 57 4.69 -3.44 -2.78
C VAL A 57 5.77 -3.33 -3.86
N PHE A 58 5.70 -2.31 -4.71
CA PHE A 58 6.72 -2.04 -5.74
C PHE A 58 8.10 -1.83 -5.11
N PHE A 59 8.21 -1.02 -4.06
CA PHE A 59 9.49 -0.80 -3.38
C PHE A 59 10.08 -2.09 -2.79
N VAL A 60 9.26 -2.95 -2.19
CA VAL A 60 9.72 -4.25 -1.69
C VAL A 60 10.23 -5.15 -2.83
N ALA A 61 9.54 -5.14 -3.97
CA ALA A 61 9.97 -5.89 -5.15
C ALA A 61 11.27 -5.34 -5.75
N THR A 62 11.46 -4.02 -5.79
CA THR A 62 12.71 -3.40 -6.22
C THR A 62 13.87 -3.74 -5.29
N GLU A 63 13.64 -3.74 -3.97
CA GLU A 63 14.64 -4.15 -2.99
C GLU A 63 15.07 -5.61 -3.21
N GLU A 64 14.12 -6.50 -3.51
CA GLU A 64 14.40 -7.91 -3.84
C GLU A 64 15.22 -8.06 -5.14
N MET A 65 14.91 -7.28 -6.18
CA MET A 65 15.69 -7.30 -7.42
C MET A 65 17.11 -6.79 -7.19
N HIS A 66 17.28 -5.74 -6.39
CA HIS A 66 18.60 -5.18 -6.10
C HIS A 66 19.47 -6.14 -5.26
N GLU A 67 18.89 -6.83 -4.28
CA GLU A 67 19.57 -7.87 -3.50
C GLU A 67 20.02 -9.03 -4.41
N LYS A 68 19.14 -9.51 -5.30
CA LYS A 68 19.46 -10.56 -6.28
C LYS A 68 20.58 -10.18 -7.24
N VAL A 69 20.60 -8.94 -7.73
CA VAL A 69 21.69 -8.46 -8.61
C VAL A 69 23.03 -8.45 -7.87
N ASN A 70 23.05 -7.99 -6.63
CA ASN A 70 24.27 -7.92 -5.83
C ASN A 70 24.81 -9.32 -5.45
N GLU A 71 23.94 -10.26 -5.10
CA GLU A 71 24.33 -11.67 -4.89
C GLU A 71 24.95 -12.28 -6.16
N ASN A 72 24.35 -12.04 -7.33
CA ASN A 72 24.86 -12.54 -8.61
C ASN A 72 26.25 -11.96 -8.92
N LEU A 73 26.46 -10.67 -8.70
CA LEU A 73 27.76 -10.01 -8.87
C LEU A 73 28.84 -10.60 -7.95
N ARG A 74 28.51 -10.91 -6.69
CA ARG A 74 29.44 -11.55 -5.74
C ARG A 74 29.77 -13.00 -6.11
N SER A 75 28.89 -13.69 -6.82
CA SER A 75 29.14 -15.05 -7.29
C SER A 75 30.07 -15.13 -8.51
N LEU A 76 30.35 -13.99 -9.14
CA LEU A 76 31.22 -13.85 -10.31
C LEU A 76 32.62 -13.29 -9.98
N GLN A 77 32.91 -12.96 -8.72
CA GLN A 77 34.23 -12.57 -8.20
C GLN A 77 34.83 -13.68 -7.35
#